data_AF-A0A937M197-F1
#
_entry.id   AF-A0A937M197-F1
#
_cell.length_a   1.000
_cell.length_b   1.000
_cell.length_c   1.000
_cell.angle_alpha   90.00
_cell.angle_beta   90.00
_cell.angle_gamma   90.00
#
_symmetry.space_group_name_H-M   'P 1'
#
loop_
_entity.id
_entity.type
_entity.pdbx_description
1 polymer ?
#
loop_
_entity_poly.entity_id
_entity_poly.type
_entity_poly.pdbx_seq_one_letter_code
_entity_poly.pdbx_strand_id
1 'polypeptide(L)'
;MEHLVGIVAILSGCIIPVSVFVWLYYQEKDKNRTMLEISKNLDDPGKIEELMAIFGEKKQEPLDYRRNGVVTMFTGLGLFLFGVFFLGSILKGVGALVGTIGVGMVIAGYLYPNTSGEINKAVEDFEKR
;
A
#
# COMPACT_ATOMS: atom_id res chain seq x y z
N MET A 1 37.52 0.54 10.76
CA MET A 1 36.32 -0.20 11.21
C MET A 1 35.06 0.62 11.00
N GLU A 2 35.01 1.89 11.42
CA GLU A 2 33.81 2.75 11.28
C GLU A 2 33.35 2.98 9.83
N HIS A 3 34.26 3.20 8.88
CA HIS A 3 33.90 3.36 7.46
C HIS A 3 33.32 2.08 6.83
N LEU A 4 33.74 0.90 7.28
CA LEU A 4 33.25 -0.39 6.76
C LEU A 4 31.79 -0.61 7.17
N VAL A 5 31.45 -0.28 8.42
CA VAL A 5 30.08 -0.40 8.95
C VAL A 5 29.13 0.52 8.18
N GLY A 6 29.53 1.76 7.91
CA GLY A 6 28.73 2.71 7.12
C GLY A 6 28.47 2.22 5.69
N ILE A 7 29.49 1.66 5.01
CA ILE A 7 29.37 1.13 3.65
C ILE A 7 28.42 -0.08 3.62
N VAL A 8 28.55 -1.01 4.58
CA VAL A 8 27.69 -2.19 4.67
C VAL A 8 26.24 -1.81 4.99
N ALA A 9 26.03 -0.81 5.85
CA ALA A 9 24.69 -0.31 6.17
C ALA A 9 23.98 0.26 4.94
N ILE A 10 24.66 1.10 4.16
CA ILE A 10 24.12 1.70 2.92
C ILE A 10 23.82 0.60 1.88
N LEU A 11 24.74 -0.35 1.69
CA LEU A 11 24.54 -1.47 0.78
C LEU A 11 23.33 -2.33 1.17
N SER A 12 23.19 -2.67 2.46
CA SER A 12 22.05 -3.45 2.95
C SER A 12 20.73 -2.72 2.74
N GLY A 13 20.71 -1.39 2.95
CA GLY A 13 19.53 -0.55 2.77
C GLY A 13 19.06 -0.45 1.32
N CYS A 14 19.96 -0.55 0.34
CA CYS A 14 19.62 -0.57 -1.08
C CYS A 14 19.27 -1.97 -1.58
N ILE A 15 19.89 -3.03 -1.04
CA ILE A 15 19.65 -4.41 -1.46
C ILE A 15 18.21 -4.84 -1.13
N ILE A 16 17.70 -4.50 0.05
CA ILE A 16 16.36 -4.95 0.49
C ILE A 16 15.25 -4.46 -0.47
N PRO A 17 15.13 -3.17 -0.81
CA PRO A 17 14.14 -2.69 -1.79
C PRO A 17 14.29 -3.34 -3.16
N VAL A 18 15.53 -3.50 -3.65
CA VAL A 18 15.79 -4.10 -4.96
C VAL A 18 15.35 -5.56 -4.98
N SER A 19 15.64 -6.33 -3.94
CA SER A 19 15.19 -7.74 -3.84
C SER A 19 13.68 -7.87 -3.79
N VAL A 20 12.99 -7.01 -3.02
CA VAL A 20 11.52 -6.99 -2.98
C VAL A 20 10.94 -6.63 -4.36
N PHE A 21 11.52 -5.65 -5.04
CA PHE A 21 11.10 -5.25 -6.39
C PHE A 21 11.29 -6.37 -7.42
N VAL A 22 12.44 -7.05 -7.41
CA VAL A 22 12.71 -8.19 -8.30
C VAL A 22 11.70 -9.31 -8.06
N TRP A 23 11.41 -9.64 -6.79
CA TRP A 23 10.40 -10.65 -6.48
C TRP A 23 9.01 -10.23 -6.99
N LEU A 24 8.56 -9.01 -6.71
CA LEU A 24 7.28 -8.49 -7.22
C LEU A 24 7.19 -8.58 -8.75
N TYR A 25 8.26 -8.19 -9.45
CA TYR A 25 8.32 -8.25 -10.91
C TYR A 25 8.16 -9.68 -11.44
N TYR A 26 8.85 -10.66 -10.85
CA TYR A 26 8.70 -12.06 -11.26
C TYR A 26 7.30 -12.59 -10.95
N GLN A 27 6.73 -12.27 -9.78
CA GLN A 27 5.36 -12.66 -9.45
C GLN A 27 4.33 -12.12 -10.44
N GLU A 28 4.41 -10.84 -10.80
CA GLU A 28 3.50 -10.24 -11.77
C GLU A 28 3.69 -10.82 -13.17
N LYS A 29 4.94 -11.02 -13.58
CA LYS A 29 5.26 -11.60 -14.88
C LYS A 29 4.69 -13.00 -15.05
N ASP A 30 4.85 -13.85 -14.03
CA ASP A 30 4.31 -15.22 -14.06
C ASP A 30 2.78 -15.21 -14.04
N LYS A 31 2.15 -14.37 -13.21
CA LYS A 31 0.69 -14.18 -13.19
C LYS A 31 0.14 -13.76 -14.55
N ASN A 32 0.75 -12.76 -15.20
CA ASN A 32 0.31 -12.26 -16.50
C ASN A 32 0.45 -13.32 -17.60
N ARG A 33 1.50 -14.14 -17.53
CA ARG A 33 1.69 -15.25 -18.47
C ARG A 33 0.61 -16.31 -18.32
N THR A 34 0.31 -16.72 -17.09
CA THR A 34 -0.78 -17.68 -16.82
C THR A 34 -2.13 -17.13 -17.26
N MET A 35 -2.41 -15.85 -17.02
CA MET A 35 -3.64 -15.20 -17.48
C MET A 35 -3.77 -15.20 -19.01
N LEU A 36 -2.68 -14.91 -19.74
CA LEU A 36 -2.65 -14.96 -21.20
C LEU A 36 -2.85 -16.39 -21.75
N GLU A 37 -2.29 -17.40 -21.09
CA GLU A 37 -2.45 -18.80 -21.48
C GLU A 37 -3.89 -19.29 -21.23
N ILE A 38 -4.50 -18.93 -20.10
CA ILE A 38 -5.89 -19.28 -19.81
C ILE A 38 -6.85 -18.52 -20.75
N SER A 39 -6.63 -17.22 -20.99
CA SER A 39 -7.45 -16.40 -21.90
C SER A 39 -7.46 -16.94 -23.34
N LYS A 40 -6.34 -17.49 -23.82
CA LYS A 40 -6.27 -18.09 -25.16
C LYS A 40 -7.02 -19.42 -25.28
N ASN A 41 -7.30 -20.08 -24.16
CA ASN A 41 -8.00 -21.37 -24.13
C ASN A 41 -9.48 -21.22 -23.70
N LEU A 42 -9.94 -20.01 -23.38
CA LEU A 42 -11.32 -19.71 -23.01
C LEU A 42 -12.01 -18.94 -24.15
N ASP A 43 -13.03 -19.55 -24.76
CA ASP A 43 -13.88 -18.91 -25.79
C ASP A 43 -15.11 -18.17 -25.21
N ASP A 44 -15.32 -18.23 -23.89
CA ASP A 44 -16.53 -17.72 -23.23
C ASP A 44 -16.26 -16.40 -22.47
N PRO A 45 -16.81 -15.26 -22.91
CA PRO A 45 -16.49 -13.94 -22.34
C PRO A 45 -16.84 -13.82 -20.85
N GLY A 46 -17.85 -14.54 -20.35
CA GLY A 46 -18.23 -14.51 -18.94
C GLY A 46 -17.18 -15.11 -18.00
N LYS A 47 -16.44 -16.13 -18.46
CA LYS A 47 -15.37 -16.76 -17.66
C LYS A 47 -14.07 -15.96 -17.67
N ILE A 48 -13.84 -15.18 -18.72
CA ILE A 48 -12.71 -14.24 -18.81
C ILE A 48 -12.87 -13.14 -17.75
N GLU A 49 -14.10 -12.65 -17.55
CA GLU A 49 -14.41 -11.65 -16.52
C GLU A 49 -14.20 -12.21 -15.10
N GLU A 50 -14.58 -13.46 -14.86
CA GLU A 50 -14.35 -14.15 -13.57
C GLU A 50 -12.84 -14.39 -13.31
N LEU A 51 -12.08 -14.79 -14.32
CA LEU A 51 -10.61 -14.89 -14.22
C LEU A 51 -9.95 -13.54 -13.99
N MET A 52 -10.41 -12.48 -14.65
CA MET A 52 -9.95 -11.12 -14.37
C MET A 52 -10.36 -10.65 -12.98
N ALA A 53 -11.46 -11.12 -12.40
CA ALA A 53 -11.83 -10.80 -11.03
C ALA A 53 -11.00 -11.57 -9.98
N ILE A 54 -10.55 -12.80 -10.28
CA ILE A 54 -9.72 -13.62 -9.39
C ILE A 54 -8.24 -13.19 -9.45
N PHE A 55 -7.74 -12.83 -10.63
CA PHE A 55 -6.33 -12.50 -10.88
C PHE A 55 -6.04 -11.01 -11.05
N GLY A 56 -7.00 -10.25 -11.59
CA GLY A 56 -6.95 -8.80 -11.57
C GLY A 56 -7.05 -8.37 -10.12
N GLU A 57 -6.09 -7.53 -9.72
CA GLU A 57 -5.91 -7.05 -8.36
C GLU A 57 -7.26 -6.86 -7.67
N LYS A 58 -7.46 -7.61 -6.58
CA LYS A 58 -8.54 -7.42 -5.62
C LYS A 58 -8.79 -5.91 -5.53
N LYS A 59 -9.89 -5.40 -6.12
CA LYS A 59 -10.21 -3.95 -6.19
C LYS A 59 -9.82 -3.41 -4.82
N GLN A 60 -8.74 -2.62 -4.76
CA GLN A 60 -8.15 -2.25 -3.47
C GLN A 60 -9.30 -1.71 -2.65
N GLU A 61 -9.57 -2.35 -1.50
CA GLU A 61 -10.67 -1.91 -0.65
C GLU A 61 -10.48 -0.42 -0.49
N PRO A 62 -11.52 0.35 -0.79
CA PRO A 62 -11.34 1.77 -0.94
C PRO A 62 -10.69 2.32 0.31
N LEU A 63 -9.53 2.96 0.10
CA LEU A 63 -8.63 3.32 1.19
C LEU A 63 -9.40 4.19 2.18
N ASP A 64 -9.60 3.68 3.40
CA ASP A 64 -10.16 4.47 4.49
C ASP A 64 -9.13 5.49 4.96
N TYR A 65 -9.06 6.61 4.25
CA TYR A 65 -8.17 7.73 4.54
C TYR A 65 -8.35 8.24 5.98
N ARG A 66 -9.54 8.09 6.57
CA ARG A 66 -9.81 8.40 7.98
C ARG A 66 -9.03 7.49 8.93
N ARG A 67 -9.15 6.18 8.76
CA ARG A 67 -8.47 5.19 9.61
C ARG A 67 -6.96 5.28 9.43
N ASN A 68 -6.50 5.33 8.19
CA ASN A 68 -5.07 5.40 7.87
C ASN A 68 -4.46 6.74 8.32
N GLY A 69 -5.21 7.84 8.23
CA GLY A 69 -4.76 9.15 8.71
C GLY A 69 -4.57 9.19 10.23
N VAL A 70 -5.50 8.62 10.99
CA VAL A 70 -5.38 8.54 12.45
C VAL A 70 -4.15 7.70 12.84
N VAL A 71 -3.97 6.53 12.24
CA VAL A 71 -2.81 5.66 12.51
C VAL A 71 -1.49 6.39 12.19
N THR A 72 -1.43 7.09 11.05
CA THR A 72 -0.24 7.83 10.63
C THR A 72 0.05 9.00 11.56
N MET A 73 -0.99 9.70 12.05
CA MET A 73 -0.85 10.79 13.02
C MET A 73 -0.27 10.30 14.35
N PHE A 74 -0.79 9.18 14.88
CA PHE A 74 -0.28 8.58 16.11
C PHE A 74 1.14 8.02 15.96
N THR A 75 1.46 7.46 14.78
CA THR A 75 2.82 7.02 14.46
C THR A 75 3.79 8.21 14.48
N GLY A 76 3.40 9.34 13.88
CA GLY A 76 4.19 10.58 13.92
C GLY A 76 4.38 11.13 15.33
N LEU A 77 3.32 11.11 16.14
CA LEU A 77 3.38 11.50 17.56
C LEU A 77 4.34 10.60 18.34
N GLY A 78 4.29 9.28 18.12
CA GLY A 78 5.19 8.30 18.73
C GLY A 78 6.65 8.56 18.35
N LEU A 79 6.94 8.81 17.07
CA LEU A 79 8.29 9.15 16.61
C LEU A 79 8.77 10.49 17.18
N PHE A 80 7.89 11.48 17.31
CA PHE A 80 8.21 12.77 17.89
C PHE A 80 8.60 12.63 19.37
N LEU A 81 7.77 11.91 20.15
CA LEU A 81 8.05 11.62 21.56
C LEU A 81 9.32 10.78 21.71
N PHE A 82 9.53 9.77 20.86
CA PHE A 82 10.75 8.97 20.86
C PHE A 82 12.00 9.83 20.56
N GLY A 83 11.87 10.84 19.69
CA GLY A 83 12.91 11.86 19.45
C GLY A 83 13.22 12.74 20.66
N VAL A 84 12.22 13.05 21.49
CA VAL A 84 12.42 13.81 22.74
C VAL A 84 13.22 13.01 23.77
N PHE A 85 13.01 11.70 23.86
CA PHE A 85 13.65 10.87 24.90
C PHE A 85 14.99 10.26 24.50
N PHE A 86 15.21 9.93 23.22
CA PHE A 86 16.37 9.09 22.81
C PHE A 86 17.25 9.68 21.70
N LEU A 87 16.67 10.11 20.56
CA LEU A 87 17.43 10.35 19.31
C LEU A 87 17.60 11.84 18.90
N GLY A 88 17.12 12.78 19.70
CA GLY A 88 17.35 14.21 19.49
C GLY A 88 16.52 14.86 18.37
N SER A 89 17.03 15.99 17.84
CA SER A 89 16.29 16.92 16.98
C SER A 89 15.86 16.36 15.62
N ILE A 90 16.62 15.41 15.05
CA ILE A 90 16.31 14.81 13.73
C ILE A 90 15.04 13.98 13.83
N LEU A 91 14.96 13.08 14.82
CA LEU A 91 13.81 12.20 14.97
C LEU A 91 12.55 12.97 15.39
N LYS A 92 12.71 14.03 16.19
CA LYS A 92 11.64 14.98 16.48
C LYS A 92 11.09 15.62 15.19
N GLY A 93 11.97 16.01 14.26
CA GLY A 93 11.57 16.53 12.94
C GLY A 93 10.81 15.51 12.10
N VAL A 94 11.32 14.28 12.02
CA VAL A 94 10.66 13.18 11.29
C VAL A 94 9.28 12.87 11.87
N GLY A 95 9.16 12.82 13.20
CA GLY A 95 7.88 12.61 13.87
C GLY A 95 6.86 13.72 13.61
N ALA A 96 7.31 14.98 13.63
CA ALA A 96 6.46 16.12 13.28
C ALA A 96 5.96 16.03 11.83
N LEU A 97 6.85 15.71 10.89
CA LEU A 97 6.51 15.52 9.47
C LEU A 97 5.45 14.44 9.30
N VAL A 98 5.70 13.24 9.83
CA VAL A 98 4.77 12.09 9.75
C VAL A 98 3.43 12.43 10.41
N GLY A 99 3.45 13.16 11.53
CA GLY A 99 2.23 13.64 12.21
C GLY A 99 1.39 14.56 11.33
N THR A 100 2.03 15.52 10.65
CA THR A 100 1.32 16.45 9.74
C THR A 100 0.72 15.73 8.51
N ILE A 101 1.40 14.70 8.00
CA ILE A 101 0.85 13.85 6.92
C ILE A 101 -0.41 13.13 7.41
N GLY A 102 -0.39 12.59 8.64
CA GLY A 102 -1.55 11.96 9.25
C GLY A 102 -2.76 12.90 9.36
N VAL A 103 -2.55 14.16 9.79
CA VAL A 103 -3.60 15.18 9.82
C VAL A 103 -4.19 15.42 8.42
N GLY A 104 -3.34 15.54 7.40
CA GLY A 104 -3.76 15.69 6.00
C GLY A 104 -4.63 14.53 5.50
N MET A 105 -4.26 13.29 5.83
CA MET A 105 -5.04 12.10 5.48
C MET A 105 -6.39 12.05 6.18
N VAL A 106 -6.48 12.44 7.46
CA VAL A 106 -7.77 12.52 8.18
C VAL A 106 -8.69 13.54 7.51
N ILE A 107 -8.17 14.73 7.16
CA ILE A 107 -8.94 15.77 6.47
C ILE A 107 -9.40 15.26 5.09
N ALA A 108 -8.51 14.62 4.32
CA ALA A 108 -8.85 14.04 3.03
C ALA A 108 -9.94 12.98 3.14
N GLY A 109 -9.93 12.16 4.20
CA GLY A 109 -10.95 11.16 4.46
C GLY A 109 -12.32 11.74 4.86
N TYR A 110 -12.38 12.97 5.35
CA TYR A 110 -13.65 13.69 5.55
C TYR A 110 -14.10 14.44 4.30
N LEU A 111 -13.17 14.96 3.50
CA LEU A 111 -13.47 15.72 2.28
C LEU A 111 -13.87 14.83 1.09
N TYR A 112 -13.28 13.63 1.00
CA TYR A 112 -13.56 12.63 -0.02
C TYR A 112 -14.11 11.36 0.65
N PRO A 113 -15.36 11.39 1.13
CA PRO A 113 -15.98 10.23 1.75
C PRO A 113 -16.16 9.12 0.71
N ASN A 114 -15.76 7.92 1.10
CA ASN A 114 -15.80 6.73 0.26
C ASN A 114 -17.20 6.06 0.14
N THR A 115 -18.26 6.79 0.51
CA THR A 115 -19.64 6.29 0.48
C THR A 115 -20.06 5.78 -0.89
N SER A 116 -19.52 6.35 -1.98
CA SER A 116 -19.79 5.89 -3.34
C SER A 116 -19.26 4.47 -3.63
N GLY A 117 -18.14 4.06 -3.01
CA GLY A 117 -17.55 2.74 -3.20
C GLY A 117 -18.35 1.63 -2.51
N GLU A 118 -18.87 1.89 -1.31
CA GLU A 118 -19.70 0.94 -0.57
C GLU A 118 -21.06 0.70 -1.24
N ILE A 119 -21.70 1.75 -1.74
CA ILE A 119 -22.97 1.63 -2.48
C ILE A 119 -22.76 0.85 -3.77
N ASN A 120 -21.70 1.13 -4.53
CA ASN A 120 -21.45 0.43 -5.79
C ASN A 120 -21.17 -1.07 -5.57
N LYS A 121 -20.45 -1.41 -4.48
CA LYS A 121 -20.20 -2.81 -4.10
C LYS A 121 -21.50 -3.51 -3.66
N ALA A 122 -22.34 -2.83 -2.88
CA ALA A 122 -23.65 -3.36 -2.50
C ALA A 122 -24.56 -3.60 -3.73
N VAL A 123 -24.55 -2.68 -4.70
CA VAL A 123 -25.30 -2.85 -5.96
C VAL A 123 -24.73 -4.01 -6.79
N GLU A 124 -23.41 -4.10 -6.94
CA GLU A 124 -22.75 -5.19 -7.67
C GLU A 124 -23.03 -6.57 -7.04
N ASP A 125 -23.10 -6.65 -5.70
CA ASP A 125 -23.50 -7.85 -4.97
C ASP A 125 -25.01 -8.18 -5.10
N PHE A 126 -25.86 -7.16 -5.30
CA PHE A 126 -27.29 -7.33 -5.60
C PHE A 126 -27.51 -7.78 -7.05
N GLU A 127 -26.74 -7.28 -8.02
CA GLU A 127 -26.85 -7.65 -9.44
C GLU A 127 -26.31 -9.06 -9.73
N LYS A 128 -25.34 -9.55 -8.95
CA LYS A 128 -24.80 -10.91 -9.05
C LYS A 128 -25.69 -11.99 -8.40
N ARG A 129 -26.78 -11.60 -7.74
CA ARG A 129 -27.68 -12.49 -6.99
C ARG A 129 -28.98 -12.73 -7.75
#